data_AF-A0A5J4VAR3-F1
#
_entry.id   AF-A0A5J4VAR3-F1
#
_cell.length_a   1.000
_cell.length_b   1.000
_cell.length_c   1.000
_cell.angle_alpha   90.00
_cell.angle_beta   90.00
_cell.angle_gamma   90.00
#
_symmetry.space_group_name_H-M   'P 1'
#
loop_
_entity.id
_entity.type
_entity.pdbx_description
1 polymer ?
#
loop_
_entity_poly.entity_id
_entity_poly.type
_entity_poly.pdbx_seq_one_letter_code
_entity_poly.pdbx_strand_id
1 'polypeptide(L)'
;MNRQNSPERPKQNKVQHHKQIEKPNAPSDKREQNSPPSIPKSKQSAFRQQYATLNPPPFPNMDQIQPKAKAQTLLIQQQIRKTPSPPPIRQIHSLNPMPQIQQQIRGLNLTDIPEEQILQSHQLILPNTHTPIRISFFQGANISVIEQQQTIRNDSYEGAMIVVDKEISSGVWALTVKGKINKSFNGIGVIDADHADIQHPFDTMISGNNSAICYMKDNLFIKGAKKCDLNENEKLNSGDEITAFVDFKRKPRTFSLAIKGITQPRFITDIPNRVKFILIFGYKNDEWQIISLDERNHEVDLSAIEGEQFYQYK
;
A
#
# COMPACT_ATOMS: atom_id res chain seq x y z
N MET A 1 13.49 80.42 9.96
CA MET A 1 13.47 79.80 11.31
C MET A 1 12.16 79.06 11.46
N ASN A 2 12.18 77.72 11.45
CA ASN A 2 10.95 76.93 11.48
C ASN A 2 10.77 76.35 12.88
N ARG A 3 9.56 76.48 13.45
CA ARG A 3 9.20 75.83 14.72
C ARG A 3 8.65 74.42 14.43
N GLN A 4 9.03 73.46 15.26
CA GLN A 4 8.55 72.08 15.18
C GLN A 4 7.19 71.94 15.85
N ASN A 5 6.28 71.18 15.24
CA ASN A 5 5.09 70.67 15.91
C ASN A 5 5.34 69.23 16.39
N SER A 6 4.94 68.92 17.62
CA SER A 6 4.97 67.56 18.18
C SER A 6 3.53 67.12 18.47
N PRO A 7 3.08 65.94 18.01
CA PRO A 7 1.76 65.40 18.36
C PRO A 7 1.71 64.90 19.81
N GLU A 8 0.55 65.03 20.44
CA GLU A 8 0.31 64.63 21.84
C GLU A 8 0.16 63.10 22.00
N ARG A 9 0.43 62.59 23.21
CA ARG A 9 0.08 61.22 23.60
C ARG A 9 -1.33 61.19 24.21
N PRO A 10 -2.23 60.27 23.80
CA PRO A 10 -3.52 60.09 24.47
C PRO A 10 -3.35 59.54 25.90
N LYS A 11 -4.23 59.98 26.81
CA LYS A 11 -4.21 59.59 28.23
C LYS A 11 -4.88 58.22 28.40
N GLN A 12 -4.24 57.31 29.14
CA GLN A 12 -4.83 56.02 29.51
C GLN A 12 -5.80 56.19 30.70
N ASN A 13 -7.09 55.93 30.48
CA ASN A 13 -8.07 55.85 31.56
C ASN A 13 -7.95 54.52 32.32
N LYS A 14 -7.74 54.59 33.64
CA LYS A 14 -7.49 53.44 34.51
C LYS A 14 -8.76 53.03 35.27
N VAL A 15 -9.63 52.25 34.62
CA VAL A 15 -10.88 51.75 35.24
C VAL A 15 -10.57 50.58 36.17
N GLN A 16 -10.86 50.74 37.47
CA GLN A 16 -10.81 49.65 38.45
C GLN A 16 -12.19 49.00 38.60
N HIS A 17 -12.39 47.82 38.02
CA HIS A 17 -13.53 46.97 38.38
C HIS A 17 -13.17 46.06 39.56
N HIS A 18 -13.61 46.45 40.74
CA HIS A 18 -13.55 45.60 41.92
C HIS A 18 -14.72 44.60 41.86
N LYS A 19 -14.44 43.35 41.49
CA LYS A 19 -15.45 42.28 41.41
C LYS A 19 -15.22 41.27 42.52
N GLN A 20 -16.19 41.12 43.41
CA GLN A 20 -16.13 40.15 44.51
C GLN A 20 -16.10 38.73 43.95
N ILE A 21 -15.28 37.86 44.55
CA ILE A 21 -15.24 36.43 44.23
C ILE A 21 -16.00 35.70 45.33
N GLU A 22 -17.26 35.39 45.08
CA GLU A 22 -18.00 34.43 45.90
C GLU A 22 -17.43 33.02 45.67
N LYS A 23 -17.32 32.23 46.74
CA LYS A 23 -16.87 30.83 46.64
C LYS A 23 -18.04 29.95 46.20
N PRO A 24 -17.91 29.18 45.10
CA PRO A 24 -18.84 28.08 44.85
C PRO A 24 -18.72 27.03 45.97
N ASN A 25 -19.84 26.54 46.48
CA ASN A 25 -19.85 25.40 47.39
C ASN A 25 -19.47 24.12 46.62
N ALA A 26 -18.69 23.24 47.26
CA ALA A 26 -18.30 21.97 46.67
C ALA A 26 -19.50 21.01 46.56
N PRO A 27 -19.79 20.43 45.38
CA PRO A 27 -20.71 19.30 45.26
C PRO A 27 -20.12 18.06 45.95
N SER A 28 -20.97 17.25 46.59
CA SER A 28 -20.54 16.00 47.22
C SER A 28 -20.35 14.88 46.19
N ASP A 29 -19.20 14.22 46.27
CA ASP A 29 -18.82 13.15 45.33
C ASP A 29 -19.69 11.89 45.59
N LYS A 30 -20.63 11.61 44.68
CA LYS A 30 -21.37 10.35 44.60
C LYS A 30 -21.12 9.69 43.26
N ARG A 31 -20.05 8.89 43.19
CA ARG A 31 -19.72 8.07 42.02
C ARG A 31 -20.69 6.89 41.87
N GLU A 32 -21.75 7.06 41.11
CA GLU A 32 -22.48 5.93 40.55
C GLU A 32 -21.62 5.26 39.45
N GLN A 33 -21.32 3.98 39.63
CA GLN A 33 -20.58 3.18 38.64
C GLN A 33 -21.50 2.78 37.48
N ASN A 34 -21.78 3.73 36.58
CA ASN A 34 -22.48 3.47 35.33
C ASN A 34 -21.62 2.58 34.41
N SER A 35 -21.81 1.26 34.56
CA SER A 35 -21.27 0.27 33.62
C SER A 35 -21.94 0.44 32.25
N PRO A 36 -21.21 0.30 31.13
CA PRO A 36 -21.80 0.44 29.80
C PRO A 36 -22.90 -0.62 29.59
N PRO A 37 -24.02 -0.28 28.91
CA PRO A 37 -25.16 -1.17 28.79
C PRO A 37 -24.79 -2.44 28.04
N SER A 38 -24.96 -3.60 28.70
CA SER A 38 -24.63 -4.90 28.14
C SER A 38 -25.53 -5.24 26.96
N ILE A 39 -24.95 -5.31 25.76
CA ILE A 39 -25.69 -5.64 24.54
C ILE A 39 -26.32 -7.03 24.69
N PRO A 40 -27.66 -7.18 24.51
CA PRO A 40 -28.31 -8.47 24.63
C PRO A 40 -27.71 -9.50 23.66
N LYS A 41 -27.36 -10.69 24.16
CA LYS A 41 -26.74 -11.77 23.36
C LYS A 41 -27.57 -12.16 22.13
N SER A 42 -28.88 -11.95 22.16
CA SER A 42 -29.80 -12.11 21.02
C SER A 42 -29.55 -11.17 19.83
N LYS A 43 -28.90 -10.00 20.04
CA LYS A 43 -28.52 -9.11 18.93
C LYS A 43 -27.19 -9.51 18.28
N GLN A 44 -26.32 -10.23 18.99
CA GLN A 44 -25.07 -10.77 18.41
C GLN A 44 -25.30 -12.00 17.51
N SER A 45 -26.37 -12.78 17.73
CA SER A 45 -26.70 -13.92 16.85
C SER A 45 -27.21 -13.50 15.47
N ALA A 46 -28.00 -12.42 15.39
CA ALA A 46 -28.54 -11.90 14.13
C ALA A 46 -27.42 -11.54 13.13
N PHE A 47 -26.38 -10.85 13.59
CA PHE A 47 -25.23 -10.49 12.75
C PHE A 47 -24.42 -11.70 12.24
N ARG A 48 -24.45 -12.85 12.94
CA ARG A 48 -23.86 -14.10 12.41
C ARG A 48 -24.75 -14.80 11.40
N GLN A 49 -26.07 -14.73 11.54
CA GLN A 49 -27.00 -15.35 10.60
C GLN A 49 -27.05 -14.65 9.23
N GLN A 50 -26.83 -13.34 9.19
CA GLN A 50 -26.89 -12.56 7.95
C GLN A 50 -25.75 -12.85 6.94
N TYR A 51 -24.68 -13.51 7.39
CA TYR A 51 -23.60 -14.04 6.53
C TYR A 51 -23.74 -15.54 6.22
N ALA A 52 -24.70 -16.24 6.83
CA ALA A 52 -24.88 -17.70 6.70
C ALA A 52 -25.89 -18.11 5.61
N THR A 53 -26.61 -17.15 5.01
CA THR A 53 -27.67 -17.41 4.00
C THR A 53 -27.23 -17.14 2.56
N LEU A 54 -26.06 -16.53 2.34
CA LEU A 54 -25.43 -16.44 1.03
C LEU A 54 -24.68 -17.74 0.70
N ASN A 55 -25.44 -18.79 0.36
CA ASN A 55 -24.86 -19.94 -0.32
C ASN A 55 -24.24 -19.47 -1.65
N PRO A 56 -22.91 -19.58 -1.85
CA PRO A 56 -22.36 -19.44 -3.20
C PRO A 56 -22.93 -20.55 -4.09
N PRO A 57 -23.09 -20.33 -5.41
CA PRO A 57 -23.38 -21.43 -6.32
C PRO A 57 -22.29 -22.49 -6.20
N PRO A 58 -22.63 -23.80 -6.24
CA PRO A 58 -21.63 -24.85 -6.12
C PRO A 58 -20.60 -24.72 -7.24
N PHE A 59 -19.31 -24.80 -6.87
CA PHE A 59 -18.22 -24.80 -7.85
C PHE A 59 -18.42 -25.95 -8.86
N PRO A 60 -18.18 -25.72 -10.16
CA PRO A 60 -18.26 -26.78 -11.16
C PRO A 60 -17.26 -27.89 -10.82
N ASN A 61 -17.67 -29.16 -10.92
CA ASN A 61 -16.83 -30.28 -10.51
C ASN A 61 -15.55 -30.34 -11.37
N MET A 62 -14.39 -30.21 -10.70
CA MET A 62 -13.04 -30.23 -11.28
C MET A 62 -12.75 -31.49 -12.11
N ASP A 63 -13.41 -32.63 -11.81
CA ASP A 63 -13.23 -33.88 -12.54
C ASP A 63 -13.61 -33.78 -14.03
N GLN A 64 -14.46 -32.83 -14.42
CA GLN A 64 -14.92 -32.67 -15.80
C GLN A 64 -13.97 -31.88 -16.72
N ILE A 65 -12.93 -31.24 -16.18
CA ILE A 65 -12.02 -30.38 -16.97
C ILE A 65 -10.71 -31.10 -17.37
N GLN A 66 -10.32 -32.17 -16.68
CA GLN A 66 -9.03 -32.84 -16.89
C GLN A 66 -8.78 -33.61 -18.22
N PRO A 67 -9.77 -34.04 -19.04
CA PRO A 67 -9.47 -34.88 -20.21
C PRO A 67 -8.53 -34.25 -21.25
N LYS A 68 -8.66 -32.95 -21.52
CA LYS A 68 -7.90 -32.27 -22.60
C LYS A 68 -6.43 -32.03 -22.24
N ALA A 69 -6.15 -31.63 -20.99
CA ALA A 69 -4.78 -31.38 -20.54
C ALA A 69 -3.93 -32.66 -20.57
N LYS A 70 -4.46 -33.78 -20.04
CA LYS A 70 -3.74 -35.07 -20.00
C LYS A 70 -3.40 -35.61 -21.40
N ALA A 71 -4.28 -35.43 -22.38
CA ALA A 71 -4.02 -35.81 -23.77
C ALA A 71 -2.84 -35.02 -24.39
N GLN A 72 -2.74 -33.72 -24.11
CA GLN A 72 -1.70 -32.86 -24.66
C GLN A 72 -0.32 -33.14 -24.03
N THR A 73 -0.26 -33.41 -22.72
CA THR A 73 0.98 -33.86 -22.04
C THR A 73 1.49 -35.19 -22.61
N LEU A 74 0.60 -36.14 -22.89
CA LEU A 74 0.98 -37.45 -23.42
C LEU A 74 1.59 -37.35 -24.83
N LEU A 75 1.07 -36.44 -25.66
CA LEU A 75 1.58 -36.21 -27.03
C LEU A 75 3.03 -35.70 -27.02
N ILE A 76 3.35 -34.76 -26.12
CA ILE A 76 4.69 -34.16 -25.98
C ILE A 76 5.70 -35.23 -25.53
N GLN A 77 5.34 -36.07 -24.56
CA GLN A 77 6.22 -37.16 -24.10
C GLN A 77 6.49 -38.22 -25.19
N GLN A 78 5.58 -38.41 -26.14
CA GLN A 78 5.81 -39.30 -27.29
C GLN A 78 6.70 -38.68 -28.38
N GLN A 79 6.73 -37.36 -28.51
CA GLN A 79 7.62 -36.66 -29.45
C GLN A 79 9.07 -36.66 -28.98
N ILE A 80 9.31 -36.49 -27.68
CA ILE A 80 10.67 -36.48 -27.08
C ILE A 80 11.40 -37.83 -27.27
N ARG A 81 10.69 -38.95 -27.41
CA ARG A 81 11.28 -40.28 -27.63
C ARG A 81 11.76 -40.57 -29.07
N LYS A 82 11.91 -39.55 -29.93
CA LYS A 82 12.28 -39.73 -31.35
C LYS A 82 13.57 -39.03 -31.80
N THR A 83 14.29 -38.34 -30.93
CA THR A 83 15.62 -37.79 -31.25
C THR A 83 16.71 -38.88 -31.17
N PRO A 84 17.52 -39.09 -32.22
CA PRO A 84 18.63 -40.04 -32.17
C PRO A 84 19.78 -39.53 -31.29
N SER A 85 20.47 -40.44 -30.61
CA SER A 85 21.65 -40.13 -29.79
C SER A 85 22.84 -39.67 -30.64
N PRO A 86 23.68 -38.72 -30.17
CA PRO A 86 24.90 -38.32 -30.87
C PRO A 86 25.90 -39.49 -30.94
N PRO A 87 26.76 -39.53 -31.99
CA PRO A 87 27.72 -40.62 -32.19
C PRO A 87 28.89 -40.57 -31.18
N PRO A 88 29.54 -41.71 -30.89
CA PRO A 88 30.64 -41.78 -29.93
C PRO A 88 31.90 -41.10 -30.45
N ILE A 89 32.50 -40.24 -29.61
CA ILE A 89 33.77 -39.57 -29.88
C ILE A 89 34.91 -40.60 -29.86
N ARG A 90 35.70 -40.66 -30.94
CA ARG A 90 36.90 -41.51 -30.99
C ARG A 90 38.09 -40.86 -30.28
N GLN A 91 38.82 -41.67 -29.53
CA GLN A 91 40.10 -41.29 -28.93
C GLN A 91 41.20 -41.19 -30.01
N ILE A 92 42.12 -40.25 -29.83
CA ILE A 92 43.40 -40.18 -30.56
C ILE A 92 44.50 -39.97 -29.51
N HIS A 93 45.65 -40.63 -29.68
CA HIS A 93 46.69 -40.72 -28.66
C HIS A 93 47.69 -39.54 -28.69
N SER A 94 48.00 -39.04 -27.49
CA SER A 94 49.35 -38.66 -27.00
C SER A 94 50.31 -37.89 -27.91
N LEU A 95 50.66 -36.67 -27.47
CA LEU A 95 52.05 -36.28 -27.16
C LEU A 95 52.04 -35.26 -26.00
N ASN A 96 53.13 -35.18 -25.22
CA ASN A 96 53.26 -34.44 -23.95
C ASN A 96 54.75 -34.10 -23.70
N PRO A 97 55.14 -33.25 -22.71
CA PRO A 97 54.37 -32.46 -21.74
C PRO A 97 54.53 -30.93 -22.03
N MET A 98 54.61 -29.91 -21.15
CA MET A 98 54.72 -29.69 -19.68
C MET A 98 54.46 -28.16 -19.41
N PRO A 99 54.46 -27.61 -18.16
CA PRO A 99 53.97 -28.10 -16.86
C PRO A 99 52.89 -27.18 -16.20
N GLN A 100 52.21 -27.72 -15.18
CA GLN A 100 51.72 -27.04 -13.95
C GLN A 100 51.13 -25.61 -14.00
N ILE A 101 49.80 -25.50 -13.83
CA ILE A 101 49.20 -24.72 -12.72
C ILE A 101 48.14 -25.61 -12.05
N GLN A 102 48.06 -25.59 -10.71
CA GLN A 102 47.05 -26.32 -9.95
C GLN A 102 45.82 -25.45 -9.69
N GLN A 103 44.62 -26.00 -9.91
CA GLN A 103 43.43 -25.61 -9.13
C GLN A 103 42.74 -26.87 -8.62
N GLN A 104 42.81 -27.08 -7.30
CA GLN A 104 41.95 -28.02 -6.59
C GLN A 104 40.83 -27.23 -5.92
N ILE A 105 39.61 -27.36 -6.42
CA ILE A 105 38.41 -27.12 -5.60
C ILE A 105 37.75 -28.47 -5.40
N ARG A 106 37.76 -28.96 -4.15
CA ARG A 106 36.99 -30.13 -3.74
C ARG A 106 35.51 -29.76 -3.75
N GLY A 107 34.65 -30.69 -4.14
CA GLY A 107 33.24 -30.42 -4.35
C GLY A 107 32.50 -29.97 -3.08
N LEU A 108 31.70 -28.92 -3.22
CA LEU A 108 30.47 -28.73 -2.48
C LEU A 108 29.33 -28.87 -3.51
N ASN A 109 28.53 -29.93 -3.39
CA ASN A 109 27.30 -30.03 -4.17
C ASN A 109 26.24 -29.11 -3.55
N LEU A 110 26.25 -27.84 -3.96
CA LEU A 110 25.18 -26.87 -3.72
C LEU A 110 24.36 -26.70 -5.02
N THR A 111 23.72 -27.78 -5.42
CA THR A 111 22.78 -27.83 -6.55
C THR A 111 21.51 -28.53 -6.10
N ASP A 112 20.71 -27.83 -5.29
CA ASP A 112 19.26 -28.04 -5.14
C ASP A 112 18.67 -26.85 -4.34
N ILE A 113 18.80 -25.64 -4.89
CA ILE A 113 18.04 -24.46 -4.50
C ILE A 113 17.41 -23.87 -5.77
N PRO A 114 16.08 -24.03 -5.96
CA PRO A 114 15.30 -23.21 -6.87
C PRO A 114 14.55 -22.11 -6.08
N GLU A 115 15.31 -21.26 -5.39
CA GLU A 115 14.83 -19.91 -5.06
C GLU A 115 14.76 -19.11 -6.36
N GLU A 116 13.56 -18.87 -6.88
CA GLU A 116 13.32 -17.69 -7.71
C GLU A 116 11.82 -17.33 -7.70
N GLN A 117 11.42 -16.50 -6.73
CA GLN A 117 10.17 -15.75 -6.83
C GLN A 117 10.37 -14.62 -7.85
N ILE A 118 10.29 -14.95 -9.15
CA ILE A 118 10.59 -13.98 -10.23
C ILE A 118 9.55 -12.87 -10.20
N LEU A 119 9.94 -11.74 -9.61
CA LEU A 119 9.14 -10.55 -9.41
C LEU A 119 9.06 -9.78 -10.74
N GLN A 120 7.88 -9.77 -11.37
CA GLN A 120 7.72 -9.20 -12.71
C GLN A 120 7.66 -7.67 -12.65
N SER A 121 8.59 -7.01 -13.35
CA SER A 121 8.62 -5.55 -13.50
C SER A 121 8.14 -5.11 -14.88
N HIS A 122 7.34 -4.05 -14.91
CA HIS A 122 6.89 -3.38 -16.13
C HIS A 122 7.27 -1.89 -16.05
N GLN A 123 7.26 -1.20 -17.20
CA GLN A 123 7.58 0.23 -17.30
C GLN A 123 6.41 0.99 -17.91
N LEU A 124 6.02 2.09 -17.27
CA LEU A 124 5.03 3.05 -17.74
C LEU A 124 5.71 4.38 -18.04
N ILE A 125 5.47 4.91 -19.24
CA ILE A 125 5.96 6.24 -19.63
C ILE A 125 4.77 7.19 -19.50
N LEU A 126 4.78 8.09 -18.50
CA LEU A 126 3.76 9.16 -18.44
C LEU A 126 4.16 10.27 -19.42
N PRO A 127 3.22 10.93 -20.11
CA PRO A 127 3.54 11.95 -21.12
C PRO A 127 4.28 13.17 -20.58
N ASN A 128 4.20 13.41 -19.27
CA ASN A 128 4.75 14.59 -18.60
C ASN A 128 5.97 14.27 -17.70
N THR A 129 6.42 13.01 -17.62
CA THR A 129 7.56 12.59 -16.77
C THR A 129 8.80 12.28 -17.59
N HIS A 130 9.93 12.93 -17.29
CA HIS A 130 11.22 12.61 -17.91
C HIS A 130 11.78 11.21 -17.55
N THR A 131 11.26 10.59 -16.49
CA THR A 131 11.67 9.26 -16.01
C THR A 131 10.49 8.30 -16.09
N PRO A 132 10.59 7.17 -16.81
CA PRO A 132 9.55 6.14 -16.80
C PRO A 132 9.31 5.59 -15.38
N ILE A 133 8.04 5.44 -15.02
CA ILE A 133 7.63 4.80 -13.78
C ILE A 133 7.79 3.30 -13.93
N ARG A 134 8.69 2.70 -13.15
CA ARG A 134 8.76 1.26 -12.98
C ARG A 134 7.67 0.82 -12.01
N ILE A 135 6.99 -0.28 -12.35
CA ILE A 135 6.00 -0.94 -11.50
C ILE A 135 6.38 -2.40 -11.36
N SER A 136 6.24 -2.92 -10.14
CA SER A 136 6.68 -4.26 -9.75
C SER A 136 5.49 -5.02 -9.16
N PHE A 137 5.27 -6.24 -9.64
CA PHE A 137 4.08 -7.05 -9.30
C PHE A 137 4.44 -8.18 -8.34
N PHE A 138 3.59 -8.41 -7.34
CA PHE A 138 3.76 -9.55 -6.44
C PHE A 138 3.52 -10.88 -7.17
N GLN A 139 4.20 -11.95 -6.76
CA GLN A 139 4.10 -13.25 -7.44
C GLN A 139 2.66 -13.77 -7.44
N GLY A 140 2.19 -14.27 -8.58
CA GLY A 140 0.81 -14.74 -8.78
C GLY A 140 -0.19 -13.66 -9.22
N ALA A 141 0.16 -12.37 -9.14
CA ALA A 141 -0.71 -11.29 -9.60
C ALA A 141 -0.92 -11.34 -11.13
N ASN A 142 -2.11 -11.77 -11.57
CA ASN A 142 -2.49 -11.76 -12.98
C ASN A 142 -2.95 -10.34 -13.36
N ILE A 143 -2.02 -9.55 -13.88
CA ILE A 143 -2.17 -8.12 -14.16
C ILE A 143 -1.90 -7.86 -15.64
N SER A 144 -2.71 -7.02 -16.29
CA SER A 144 -2.40 -6.44 -17.60
C SER A 144 -2.12 -4.95 -17.52
N VAL A 145 -1.20 -4.47 -18.37
CA VAL A 145 -0.78 -3.07 -18.46
C VAL A 145 -1.20 -2.50 -19.82
N ILE A 146 -1.94 -1.39 -19.80
CA ILE A 146 -2.40 -0.65 -20.97
C ILE A 146 -1.57 0.64 -21.03
N GLU A 147 -0.34 0.53 -21.53
CA GLU A 147 0.68 1.59 -21.52
C GLU A 147 0.17 2.93 -22.06
N GLN A 148 -0.61 2.89 -23.15
CA GLN A 148 -1.22 4.05 -23.82
C GLN A 148 -2.15 4.88 -22.92
N GLN A 149 -2.67 4.28 -21.85
CA GLN A 149 -3.56 4.92 -20.89
C GLN A 149 -2.94 5.03 -19.49
N GLN A 150 -1.75 4.43 -19.28
CA GLN A 150 -1.16 4.15 -17.97
C GLN A 150 -2.12 3.43 -17.00
N THR A 151 -3.03 2.63 -17.57
CA THR A 151 -4.00 1.82 -16.83
C THR A 151 -3.43 0.43 -16.55
N ILE A 152 -3.51 0.01 -15.30
CA ILE A 152 -3.11 -1.31 -14.83
C ILE A 152 -4.39 -2.02 -14.38
N ARG A 153 -4.64 -3.26 -14.84
CA ARG A 153 -5.89 -4.01 -14.58
C ARG A 153 -5.60 -5.34 -13.90
N ASN A 154 -6.38 -5.68 -12.87
CA ASN A 154 -6.40 -7.04 -12.31
C ASN A 154 -7.29 -7.96 -13.15
N ASP A 155 -6.68 -9.00 -13.72
CA ASP A 155 -7.34 -10.07 -14.47
C ASP A 155 -7.60 -11.33 -13.60
N SER A 156 -7.05 -11.40 -12.38
CA SER A 156 -7.40 -12.41 -11.36
C SER A 156 -8.66 -12.03 -10.58
N TYR A 157 -9.29 -13.02 -9.93
CA TYR A 157 -10.27 -12.79 -8.87
C TYR A 157 -9.62 -12.64 -7.49
N GLU A 158 -8.34 -12.99 -7.37
CA GLU A 158 -7.54 -12.82 -6.16
C GLU A 158 -7.14 -11.35 -5.98
N GLY A 159 -6.86 -10.98 -4.72
CA GLY A 159 -6.32 -9.66 -4.41
C GLY A 159 -4.90 -9.54 -4.96
N ALA A 160 -4.62 -8.45 -5.66
CA ALA A 160 -3.30 -8.17 -6.21
C ALA A 160 -2.76 -6.85 -5.66
N MET A 161 -1.46 -6.81 -5.37
CA MET A 161 -0.75 -5.60 -4.98
C MET A 161 0.35 -5.32 -6.00
N ILE A 162 0.48 -4.05 -6.36
CA ILE A 162 1.59 -3.55 -7.17
C ILE A 162 2.35 -2.50 -6.38
N VAL A 163 3.66 -2.45 -6.63
CA VAL A 163 4.58 -1.50 -6.01
C VAL A 163 5.11 -0.57 -7.08
N VAL A 164 5.03 0.73 -6.84
CA VAL A 164 5.70 1.72 -7.66
C VAL A 164 7.18 1.68 -7.28
N ASP A 165 8.05 1.30 -8.22
CA ASP A 165 9.48 1.14 -7.98
C ASP A 165 10.21 2.49 -8.03
N LYS A 166 9.76 3.39 -7.15
CA LYS A 166 10.35 4.68 -6.83
C LYS A 166 10.45 4.76 -5.31
N GLU A 167 11.67 4.57 -4.81
CA GLU A 167 11.99 4.80 -3.41
C GLU A 167 11.97 6.31 -3.09
N ILE A 168 11.38 6.65 -1.95
CA ILE A 168 11.20 8.01 -1.45
C ILE A 168 11.75 8.06 -0.02
N SER A 169 12.76 8.91 0.19
CA SER A 169 13.49 9.09 1.46
C SER A 169 13.67 10.57 1.85
N SER A 170 13.17 11.48 1.00
CA SER A 170 13.34 12.93 1.10
C SER A 170 12.28 13.66 0.28
N GLY A 171 12.17 14.97 0.49
CA GLY A 171 11.27 15.84 -0.29
C GLY A 171 9.80 15.73 0.11
N VAL A 172 8.92 16.02 -0.84
CA VAL A 172 7.47 15.80 -0.72
C VAL A 172 7.02 15.17 -2.03
N TRP A 173 6.41 13.99 -1.99
CA TRP A 173 6.07 13.24 -3.20
C TRP A 173 4.58 13.00 -3.27
N ALA A 174 4.03 13.08 -4.49
CA ALA A 174 2.62 12.85 -4.78
C ALA A 174 2.47 11.79 -5.87
N LEU A 175 1.73 10.71 -5.58
CA LEU A 175 1.23 9.77 -6.57
C LEU A 175 -0.26 10.07 -6.80
N THR A 176 -0.61 10.56 -7.99
CA THR A 176 -1.99 10.82 -8.39
C THR A 176 -2.50 9.69 -9.29
N VAL A 177 -3.65 9.12 -8.95
CA VAL A 177 -4.25 7.96 -9.63
C VAL A 177 -5.77 8.13 -9.77
N LYS A 178 -6.36 7.32 -10.65
CA LYS A 178 -7.81 7.21 -10.82
C LYS A 178 -8.22 5.75 -10.87
N GLY A 179 -9.13 5.35 -9.97
CA GLY A 179 -9.52 3.96 -9.78
C GLY A 179 -10.86 3.62 -10.43
N LYS A 180 -10.94 2.47 -11.11
CA LYS A 180 -12.19 1.79 -11.43
C LYS A 180 -12.41 0.69 -10.39
N ILE A 181 -13.26 1.00 -9.43
CA ILE A 181 -13.38 0.26 -8.17
C ILE A 181 -14.69 -0.52 -8.19
N ASN A 182 -14.63 -1.82 -8.50
CA ASN A 182 -15.81 -2.71 -8.53
C ASN A 182 -16.16 -3.24 -7.12
N LYS A 183 -15.19 -3.35 -6.20
CA LYS A 183 -15.38 -3.91 -4.85
C LYS A 183 -14.59 -3.21 -3.75
N SER A 184 -14.96 -3.53 -2.50
CA SER A 184 -14.52 -2.90 -1.25
C SER A 184 -13.05 -3.06 -0.84
N PHE A 185 -12.23 -3.77 -1.61
CA PHE A 185 -10.84 -4.12 -1.23
C PHE A 185 -9.77 -3.41 -2.08
N ASN A 186 -10.17 -2.39 -2.84
CA ASN A 186 -9.24 -1.52 -3.55
C ASN A 186 -8.68 -0.44 -2.62
N GLY A 187 -7.42 -0.05 -2.84
CA GLY A 187 -6.77 0.98 -2.03
C GLY A 187 -5.44 1.48 -2.57
N ILE A 188 -4.94 2.51 -1.89
CA ILE A 188 -3.68 3.19 -2.17
C ILE A 188 -2.92 3.37 -0.85
N GLY A 189 -1.59 3.29 -0.91
CA GLY A 189 -0.77 3.32 0.30
C GLY A 189 0.72 3.54 0.05
N VAL A 190 1.49 3.30 1.10
CA VAL A 190 2.94 3.14 1.06
C VAL A 190 3.35 1.89 1.82
N ILE A 191 4.47 1.31 1.45
CA ILE A 191 5.17 0.30 2.23
C ILE A 191 6.57 0.80 2.59
N ASP A 192 7.07 0.39 3.75
CA ASP A 192 8.46 0.56 4.17
C ASP A 192 9.42 -0.09 3.16
N ALA A 193 10.33 0.70 2.59
CA ALA A 193 11.27 0.20 1.57
C ALA A 193 12.44 -0.60 2.15
N ASP A 194 12.60 -0.63 3.48
CA ASP A 194 13.66 -1.36 4.17
C ASP A 194 13.42 -2.88 4.22
N HIS A 195 12.22 -3.33 3.87
CA HIS A 195 11.82 -4.74 3.87
C HIS A 195 11.98 -5.36 2.48
N ALA A 196 12.77 -6.43 2.38
CA ALA A 196 12.90 -7.19 1.13
C ALA A 196 11.58 -7.88 0.75
N ASP A 197 10.85 -8.42 1.73
CA ASP A 197 9.56 -9.10 1.55
C ASP A 197 8.40 -8.10 1.64
N ILE A 198 7.79 -7.81 0.49
CA ILE A 198 6.71 -6.82 0.36
C ILE A 198 5.35 -7.47 0.71
N GLN A 199 5.09 -7.69 2.00
CA GLN A 199 3.89 -8.39 2.48
C GLN A 199 2.58 -7.68 2.09
N HIS A 200 1.57 -8.45 1.65
CA HIS A 200 0.26 -7.88 1.31
C HIS A 200 -0.43 -7.32 2.57
N PRO A 201 -0.99 -6.10 2.56
CA PRO A 201 -1.70 -5.50 3.72
C PRO A 201 -2.98 -6.23 4.21
N PHE A 202 -3.34 -7.37 3.62
CA PHE A 202 -4.40 -8.26 4.13
C PHE A 202 -3.86 -9.50 4.85
N ASP A 203 -2.53 -9.72 4.85
CA ASP A 203 -1.93 -10.81 5.63
C ASP A 203 -1.92 -10.46 7.13
N THR A 204 -3.09 -10.64 7.71
CA THR A 204 -3.39 -10.46 9.13
C THR A 204 -2.90 -11.64 9.99
N MET A 205 -2.41 -12.72 9.37
CA MET A 205 -1.81 -13.85 10.06
C MET A 205 -0.37 -13.51 10.51
N ILE A 206 0.31 -12.61 9.80
CA ILE A 206 1.66 -12.12 10.15
C ILE A 206 1.57 -10.75 10.84
N SER A 207 0.80 -10.69 11.93
CA SER A 207 0.67 -9.50 12.77
C SER A 207 1.99 -9.17 13.50
N GLY A 208 2.87 -8.44 12.82
CA GLY A 208 4.17 -8.00 13.34
C GLY A 208 5.15 -7.54 12.25
N ASN A 209 5.14 -8.22 11.10
CA ASN A 209 6.07 -7.94 9.99
C ASN A 209 5.44 -7.12 8.85
N ASN A 210 4.11 -6.93 8.87
CA ASN A 210 3.45 -6.11 7.88
C ASN A 210 3.85 -4.64 8.05
N SER A 211 4.51 -4.05 7.06
CA SER A 211 5.08 -2.69 7.12
C SER A 211 4.29 -1.66 6.29
N ALA A 212 3.09 -2.02 5.82
CA ALA A 212 2.27 -1.18 4.96
C ALA A 212 1.38 -0.20 5.74
N ILE A 213 1.23 1.00 5.18
CA ILE A 213 0.17 1.97 5.48
C ILE A 213 -0.74 2.01 4.25
N CYS A 214 -2.03 1.73 4.38
CA CYS A 214 -2.94 1.77 3.24
C CYS A 214 -4.34 2.26 3.60
N TYR A 215 -4.91 3.07 2.73
CA TYR A 215 -6.33 3.44 2.78
C TYR A 215 -7.10 2.58 1.78
N MET A 216 -8.05 1.77 2.29
CA MET A 216 -8.83 0.81 1.51
C MET A 216 -10.33 1.08 1.70
N LYS A 217 -11.01 1.42 0.60
CA LYS A 217 -12.40 1.90 0.55
C LYS A 217 -12.65 3.11 1.47
N ASP A 218 -13.01 2.88 2.74
CA ASP A 218 -13.34 3.89 3.75
C ASP A 218 -12.47 3.78 5.03
N ASN A 219 -11.45 2.91 5.03
CA ASN A 219 -10.71 2.54 6.23
C ASN A 219 -9.20 2.72 6.02
N LEU A 220 -8.55 3.36 6.98
CA LEU A 220 -7.10 3.29 7.12
C LEU A 220 -6.68 1.97 7.78
N PHE A 221 -5.62 1.37 7.26
CA PHE A 221 -4.86 0.27 7.84
C PHE A 221 -3.40 0.71 8.05
N ILE A 222 -2.83 0.32 9.18
CA ILE A 222 -1.41 0.50 9.51
C ILE A 222 -0.91 -0.85 10.03
N LYS A 223 0.12 -1.41 9.38
CA LYS A 223 0.71 -2.72 9.72
C LYS A 223 -0.34 -3.84 9.76
N GLY A 224 -1.19 -3.90 8.73
CA GLY A 224 -2.35 -4.80 8.65
C GLY A 224 -3.51 -4.52 9.62
N ALA A 225 -3.32 -3.70 10.66
CA ALA A 225 -4.36 -3.36 11.62
C ALA A 225 -5.22 -2.18 11.14
N LYS A 226 -6.54 -2.39 11.04
CA LYS A 226 -7.52 -1.31 10.79
C LYS A 226 -7.47 -0.27 11.92
N LYS A 227 -7.47 1.03 11.58
CA LYS A 227 -7.37 2.15 12.53
C LYS A 227 -8.59 3.08 12.56
N CYS A 228 -9.30 3.28 11.44
CA CYS A 228 -10.43 4.23 11.38
C CYS A 228 -11.79 3.60 11.72
N ASP A 229 -12.61 4.34 12.45
CA ASP A 229 -14.07 4.20 12.38
C ASP A 229 -14.64 5.03 11.20
N LEU A 230 -15.83 4.63 10.74
CA LEU A 230 -16.26 4.70 9.32
C LEU A 230 -16.55 6.09 8.71
N ASN A 231 -16.38 7.19 9.45
CA ASN A 231 -17.15 8.42 9.18
C ASN A 231 -16.34 9.70 8.86
N GLU A 232 -15.00 9.71 8.95
CA GLU A 232 -14.22 10.97 8.85
C GLU A 232 -13.51 11.22 7.49
N ASN A 233 -13.04 10.17 6.80
CA ASN A 233 -12.46 10.31 5.45
C ASN A 233 -13.51 9.93 4.39
N GLU A 234 -13.47 10.58 3.23
CA GLU A 234 -14.25 10.17 2.06
C GLU A 234 -13.89 8.76 1.60
N LYS A 235 -14.93 7.95 1.39
CA LYS A 235 -14.80 6.63 0.77
C LYS A 235 -14.29 6.76 -0.67
N LEU A 236 -13.32 5.94 -1.06
CA LEU A 236 -12.89 5.75 -2.46
C LEU A 236 -14.06 5.20 -3.32
N ASN A 237 -14.36 5.86 -4.45
CA ASN A 237 -15.35 5.42 -5.42
C ASN A 237 -14.74 5.28 -6.83
N SER A 238 -15.41 4.52 -7.68
CA SER A 238 -15.00 4.35 -9.08
C SER A 238 -15.10 5.67 -9.84
N GLY A 239 -13.99 6.11 -10.43
CA GLY A 239 -13.87 7.37 -11.16
C GLY A 239 -13.33 8.53 -10.33
N ASP A 240 -13.15 8.37 -9.01
CA ASP A 240 -12.52 9.39 -8.17
C ASP A 240 -11.02 9.53 -8.51
N GLU A 241 -10.56 10.78 -8.60
CA GLU A 241 -9.12 11.09 -8.62
C GLU A 241 -8.61 11.14 -7.18
N ILE A 242 -7.54 10.42 -6.91
CA ILE A 242 -7.00 10.19 -5.58
C ILE A 242 -5.50 10.48 -5.62
N THR A 243 -5.02 11.35 -4.75
CA THR A 243 -3.59 11.63 -4.61
C THR A 243 -3.10 11.14 -3.25
N ALA A 244 -2.08 10.30 -3.24
CA ALA A 244 -1.36 9.94 -2.04
C ALA A 244 -0.10 10.80 -1.91
N PHE A 245 0.09 11.38 -0.73
CA PHE A 245 1.21 12.24 -0.41
C PHE A 245 2.14 11.59 0.62
N VAL A 246 3.43 11.84 0.45
CA VAL A 246 4.50 11.47 1.37
C VAL A 246 5.35 12.70 1.63
N ASP A 247 5.36 13.21 2.86
CA ASP A 247 6.07 14.42 3.24
C ASP A 247 7.22 14.09 4.21
N PHE A 248 8.45 14.24 3.71
CA PHE A 248 9.70 14.08 4.46
C PHE A 248 10.27 15.42 4.97
N LYS A 249 9.68 16.56 4.62
CA LYS A 249 10.07 17.88 5.16
C LYS A 249 9.47 18.08 6.55
N ARG A 250 8.21 17.66 6.73
CA ARG A 250 7.48 17.66 8.01
C ARG A 250 8.17 16.79 9.06
N LYS A 251 8.04 17.22 10.33
CA LYS A 251 8.57 16.53 11.52
C LYS A 251 7.47 16.43 12.58
N PRO A 252 6.94 15.23 12.88
CA PRO A 252 7.25 13.94 12.24
C PRO A 252 6.88 13.91 10.75
N ARG A 253 7.50 12.99 10.00
CA ARG A 253 7.17 12.72 8.60
C ARG A 253 5.71 12.26 8.47
N THR A 254 5.04 12.57 7.36
CA THR A 254 3.62 12.23 7.18
C THR A 254 3.29 11.51 5.89
N PHE A 255 2.33 10.58 5.94
CA PHE A 255 1.57 10.11 4.79
C PHE A 255 0.12 10.60 4.91
N SER A 256 -0.43 11.17 3.85
CA SER A 256 -1.80 11.68 3.78
C SER A 256 -2.41 11.45 2.41
N LEU A 257 -3.72 11.65 2.26
CA LEU A 257 -4.43 11.56 0.98
C LEU A 257 -5.15 12.87 0.67
N ALA A 258 -5.39 13.11 -0.62
CA ALA A 258 -6.51 13.90 -1.10
C ALA A 258 -7.41 13.07 -2.02
N ILE A 259 -8.71 13.30 -1.98
CA ILE A 259 -9.72 12.68 -2.85
C ILE A 259 -10.47 13.84 -3.53
N LYS A 260 -10.57 13.81 -4.86
CA LYS A 260 -11.12 14.93 -5.68
C LYS A 260 -10.43 16.28 -5.40
N GLY A 261 -9.15 16.24 -5.04
CA GLY A 261 -8.37 17.42 -4.63
C GLY A 261 -8.58 17.88 -3.17
N ILE A 262 -9.49 17.27 -2.41
CA ILE A 262 -9.74 17.61 -1.00
C ILE A 262 -8.86 16.74 -0.09
N THR A 263 -7.92 17.36 0.63
CA THR A 263 -7.10 16.70 1.66
C THR A 263 -7.98 16.04 2.72
N GLN A 264 -7.68 14.79 3.04
CA GLN A 264 -8.44 13.98 3.98
C GLN A 264 -8.00 14.23 5.44
N PRO A 265 -8.93 14.33 6.40
CA PRO A 265 -8.60 14.73 7.78
C PRO A 265 -7.72 13.69 8.50
N ARG A 266 -7.93 12.39 8.26
CA ARG A 266 -7.08 11.35 8.87
C ARG A 266 -5.81 11.11 8.07
N PHE A 267 -4.67 11.50 8.65
CA PHE A 267 -3.32 11.25 8.15
C PHE A 267 -2.46 10.43 9.14
N ILE A 268 -1.26 10.04 8.72
CA ILE A 268 -0.35 9.18 9.47
C ILE A 268 0.97 9.90 9.70
N THR A 269 1.49 9.79 10.92
CA THR A 269 2.73 10.41 11.39
C THR A 269 3.79 9.36 11.73
N ASP A 270 5.06 9.78 11.65
CA ASP A 270 6.26 8.97 11.95
C ASP A 270 6.40 7.73 11.05
N ILE A 271 6.03 7.91 9.77
CA ILE A 271 6.19 6.92 8.71
C ILE A 271 7.68 6.50 8.54
N PRO A 272 7.99 5.36 7.89
CA PRO A 272 9.36 4.87 7.71
C PRO A 272 10.37 5.88 7.13
N ASN A 273 11.67 5.59 7.30
CA ASN A 273 12.75 6.41 6.76
C ASN A 273 12.85 6.36 5.23
N ARG A 274 12.31 5.30 4.61
CA ARG A 274 12.23 5.12 3.16
C ARG A 274 10.91 4.41 2.84
N VAL A 275 10.22 4.83 1.79
CA VAL A 275 8.95 4.20 1.37
C VAL A 275 8.85 4.05 -0.14
N LYS A 276 8.03 3.09 -0.58
CA LYS A 276 7.53 2.98 -1.96
C LYS A 276 6.00 3.07 -1.94
N PHE A 277 5.41 3.72 -2.94
CA PHE A 277 3.94 3.73 -3.09
C PHE A 277 3.42 2.35 -3.51
N ILE A 278 2.23 1.99 -3.04
CA ILE A 278 1.52 0.75 -3.40
C ILE A 278 0.09 1.04 -3.86
N LEU A 279 -0.39 0.24 -4.82
CA LEU A 279 -1.80 0.19 -5.23
C LEU A 279 -2.32 -1.23 -5.08
N ILE A 280 -3.56 -1.36 -4.61
CA ILE A 280 -4.20 -2.65 -4.31
C ILE A 280 -5.45 -2.80 -5.16
N PHE A 281 -5.58 -3.98 -5.75
CA PHE A 281 -6.72 -4.44 -6.53
C PHE A 281 -7.54 -5.43 -5.71
N GLY A 282 -8.83 -5.14 -5.52
CA GLY A 282 -9.70 -5.95 -4.68
C GLY A 282 -10.38 -7.13 -5.38
N TYR A 283 -10.42 -7.12 -6.72
CA TYR A 283 -11.21 -8.04 -7.54
C TYR A 283 -10.82 -7.97 -9.03
N LYS A 284 -11.41 -8.87 -9.82
CA LYS A 284 -11.27 -8.89 -11.28
C LYS A 284 -11.91 -7.67 -11.94
N ASN A 285 -11.22 -7.14 -12.95
CA ASN A 285 -11.53 -5.91 -13.70
C ASN A 285 -11.48 -4.62 -12.86
N ASP A 286 -10.89 -4.66 -11.66
CA ASP A 286 -10.45 -3.44 -10.99
C ASP A 286 -9.27 -2.86 -11.78
N GLU A 287 -9.30 -1.54 -12.01
CA GLU A 287 -8.29 -0.83 -12.81
C GLU A 287 -7.76 0.38 -12.03
N TRP A 288 -6.45 0.59 -12.07
CA TRP A 288 -5.79 1.81 -11.57
C TRP A 288 -5.09 2.50 -12.74
N GLN A 289 -5.54 3.69 -13.10
CA GLN A 289 -4.83 4.59 -13.99
C GLN A 289 -3.87 5.45 -13.18
N ILE A 290 -2.58 5.44 -13.51
CA ILE A 290 -1.59 6.37 -12.96
C ILE A 290 -1.65 7.67 -13.76
N ILE A 291 -1.84 8.81 -13.09
CA ILE A 291 -1.94 10.15 -13.69
C ILE A 291 -0.61 10.90 -13.56
N SER A 292 -0.01 10.91 -12.36
CA SER A 292 1.33 11.49 -12.15
C SER A 292 2.07 10.89 -10.95
N LEU A 293 3.39 11.05 -10.93
CA LEU A 293 4.27 10.71 -9.80
C LEU A 293 5.36 11.77 -9.71
N ASP A 294 5.09 12.81 -8.93
CA ASP A 294 5.88 14.05 -8.95
C ASP A 294 6.44 14.39 -7.57
N GLU A 295 7.64 14.98 -7.54
CA GLU A 295 8.10 15.72 -6.37
C GLU A 295 7.43 17.10 -6.33
N ARG A 296 7.03 17.54 -5.13
CA ARG A 296 6.32 18.79 -4.86
C ARG A 296 7.24 19.75 -4.09
N ASN A 297 7.29 21.00 -4.57
CA ASN A 297 8.16 22.03 -3.97
C ASN A 297 7.61 22.50 -2.61
N HIS A 298 6.29 22.50 -2.41
CA HIS A 298 5.61 22.82 -1.16
C HIS A 298 5.37 21.58 -0.29
N GLU A 299 5.18 21.79 1.02
CA GLU A 299 4.60 20.80 1.94
C GLU A 299 3.09 20.62 1.65
N VAL A 300 2.52 19.48 2.03
CA VAL A 300 1.06 19.30 1.98
C VAL A 300 0.42 20.26 2.96
N ASP A 301 -0.64 20.98 2.57
CA ASP A 301 -1.39 21.78 3.54
C ASP A 301 -2.26 20.86 4.42
N LEU A 302 -1.90 20.80 5.71
CA LEU A 302 -2.61 20.09 6.77
C LEU A 302 -3.19 21.08 7.81
N SER A 303 -3.11 22.40 7.57
CA SER A 303 -3.52 23.43 8.54
C SER A 303 -5.04 23.49 8.76
N ALA A 304 -5.82 23.03 7.77
CA ALA A 304 -7.27 22.89 7.86
C ALA A 304 -7.73 21.62 8.64
N ILE A 305 -6.79 20.83 9.17
CA ILE A 305 -7.09 19.60 9.94
C ILE A 305 -6.97 19.91 11.43
N GLU A 306 -8.09 19.99 12.13
CA GLU A 306 -8.14 20.36 13.55
C GLU A 306 -7.98 19.15 14.49
N GLY A 307 -7.10 19.27 15.49
CA GLY A 307 -7.01 18.35 16.64
C GLY A 307 -6.24 17.04 16.42
N GLU A 308 -6.57 16.01 17.21
CA GLU A 308 -5.89 14.71 17.24
C GLU A 308 -6.29 13.79 16.06
N GLN A 309 -6.42 14.35 14.86
CA GLN A 309 -6.85 13.63 13.65
C GLN A 309 -5.73 12.81 12.97
N PHE A 310 -4.62 12.53 13.67
CA PHE A 310 -3.51 11.72 13.15
C PHE A 310 -3.37 10.38 13.86
N TYR A 311 -2.86 9.39 13.15
CA TYR A 311 -2.36 8.14 13.73
C TYR A 311 -0.84 8.13 13.72
N GLN A 312 -0.20 7.49 14.70
CA GLN A 312 1.23 7.16 14.62
C GLN A 312 1.42 5.81 13.91
N TYR A 313 2.51 5.67 13.15
CA TYR A 313 2.88 4.41 12.49
C TYR A 313 3.35 3.29 13.47
N LYS A 314 3.64 3.64 14.73
CA LYS A 314 4.21 2.73 15.74
C LYS A 314 3.30 1.55 16.05
#